data_AF-A0A7C2BWV5-F1
#
_entry.id   AF-A0A7C2BWV5-F1
#
_cell.length_a   1.000
_cell.length_b   1.000
_cell.length_c   1.000
_cell.angle_alpha   90.00
_cell.angle_beta   90.00
_cell.angle_gamma   90.00
#
_symmetry.space_group_name_H-M   'P 1'
#
loop_
_entity.id
_entity.type
_entity.pdbx_description
1 polymer ?
#
loop_
_entity_poly.entity_id
_entity_poly.type
_entity_poly.pdbx_seq_one_letter_code
_entity_poly.pdbx_strand_id
1 'polypeptide(L)'
;MTTSISPELNLVQQMEELKKQLQEGKPNLEAFQRAYQDLRKLQRELQDLLQWAAEDQRGREDEKKFTALYRQVAGWNASELMESLKRTGFALKKDRDLKDAFDRQGYRILELVRAGKRDEVFHAVFRIFVSAKKEFPSQLVEAFKPVYSDELFKVFLFSFLSGILGKEESELETK
;
A
#
# COMPACT_ATOMS: atom_id res chain seq x y z
N MET A 1 -35.41 -14.07 4.52
CA MET A 1 -34.40 -13.66 5.51
C MET A 1 -33.05 -14.20 5.04
N THR A 2 -32.28 -13.40 4.31
CA THR A 2 -30.92 -13.74 3.91
C THR A 2 -29.99 -13.39 5.07
N THR A 3 -29.53 -14.40 5.80
CA THR A 3 -28.44 -14.25 6.77
C THR A 3 -27.20 -13.80 6.02
N SER A 4 -26.93 -12.50 6.07
CA SER A 4 -25.64 -11.92 5.70
C SER A 4 -24.61 -12.50 6.67
N ILE A 5 -23.81 -13.46 6.19
CA ILE A 5 -22.67 -13.99 6.95
C ILE A 5 -21.70 -12.83 7.10
N SER A 6 -21.39 -12.45 8.34
CA SER A 6 -20.44 -11.38 8.64
C SER A 6 -19.04 -11.75 8.13
N PRO A 7 -18.26 -10.80 7.59
CA PRO A 7 -16.92 -11.04 7.03
C PRO A 7 -15.96 -11.77 7.99
N GLU A 8 -16.06 -11.48 9.29
CA GLU A 8 -15.27 -12.12 10.34
C GLU A 8 -15.55 -13.63 10.49
N LEU A 9 -16.81 -14.05 10.31
CA LEU A 9 -17.20 -15.46 10.38
C LEU A 9 -16.58 -16.27 9.23
N ASN A 10 -16.34 -15.62 8.09
CA ASN A 10 -15.76 -16.24 6.90
C ASN A 10 -14.26 -16.52 7.07
N LEU A 11 -13.49 -15.58 7.64
CA LEU A 11 -12.03 -15.75 7.74
C LEU A 11 -11.62 -16.85 8.72
N VAL A 12 -12.31 -16.97 9.86
CA VAL A 12 -12.05 -18.04 10.84
C VAL A 12 -12.34 -19.42 10.21
N GLN A 13 -13.43 -19.53 9.45
CA GLN A 13 -13.77 -20.75 8.72
C GLN A 13 -12.71 -21.09 7.66
N GLN A 14 -12.22 -20.09 6.93
CA GLN A 14 -11.13 -20.28 5.97
C GLN A 14 -9.86 -20.79 6.66
N MET A 15 -9.48 -20.25 7.82
CA MET A 15 -8.29 -20.71 8.55
C MET A 15 -8.40 -22.18 9.01
N GLU A 16 -9.56 -22.59 9.52
CA GLU A 16 -9.80 -23.98 9.91
C GLU A 16 -9.77 -24.93 8.70
N GLU A 17 -10.32 -24.52 7.56
CA GLU A 17 -10.27 -25.30 6.32
C GLU A 17 -8.83 -25.45 5.79
N LEU A 18 -8.02 -24.39 5.81
CA LEU A 18 -6.60 -24.48 5.45
C LEU A 18 -5.82 -25.42 6.37
N LYS A 19 -6.10 -25.37 7.68
CA LYS A 19 -5.48 -26.27 8.66
C LYS A 19 -5.85 -27.73 8.39
N LYS A 20 -7.12 -28.00 8.07
CA LYS A 20 -7.59 -29.33 7.70
C LYS A 20 -6.90 -29.85 6.43
N GLN A 21 -6.77 -29.02 5.40
CA GLN A 21 -6.05 -29.37 4.17
C GLN A 21 -4.59 -29.77 4.42
N LEU A 22 -3.91 -29.08 5.36
CA LEU A 22 -2.54 -29.44 5.76
C LEU A 22 -2.51 -30.78 6.51
N GLN A 23 -3.46 -31.02 7.42
CA GLN A 23 -3.57 -32.28 8.16
C GLN A 23 -3.86 -33.47 7.24
N GLU A 24 -4.65 -33.27 6.20
CA GLU A 24 -4.97 -34.27 5.18
C GLU A 24 -3.89 -34.44 4.11
N GLY A 25 -2.82 -33.61 4.14
CA GLY A 25 -1.72 -33.65 3.17
C GLY A 25 -2.09 -33.18 1.77
N LYS A 26 -3.17 -32.39 1.62
CA LYS A 26 -3.70 -31.91 0.33
C LYS A 26 -3.85 -30.38 0.32
N PRO A 27 -2.77 -29.61 0.48
CA PRO A 27 -2.86 -28.14 0.47
C PRO A 27 -3.31 -27.62 -0.90
N ASN A 28 -4.33 -26.75 -0.92
CA ASN A 28 -4.73 -26.03 -2.13
C ASN A 28 -4.21 -24.59 -2.11
N LEU A 29 -3.23 -24.29 -2.96
CA LEU A 29 -2.62 -22.96 -3.06
C LEU A 29 -3.64 -21.84 -3.32
N GLU A 30 -4.67 -22.07 -4.14
CA GLU A 30 -5.70 -21.06 -4.42
C GLU A 30 -6.51 -20.71 -3.17
N ALA A 31 -6.74 -21.69 -2.28
CA ALA A 31 -7.41 -21.46 -1.01
C ALA A 31 -6.57 -20.57 -0.09
N PHE A 32 -5.25 -20.81 -0.01
CA PHE A 32 -4.32 -19.95 0.73
C PHE A 32 -4.28 -18.54 0.15
N GLN A 33 -4.23 -18.40 -1.17
CA GLN A 33 -4.23 -17.09 -1.84
C GLN A 33 -5.51 -16.30 -1.54
N ARG A 34 -6.67 -16.95 -1.59
CA ARG A 34 -7.95 -16.32 -1.27
C ARG A 34 -7.99 -15.84 0.18
N ALA A 35 -7.62 -16.71 1.13
CA ALA A 35 -7.64 -16.35 2.54
C ALA A 35 -6.65 -15.22 2.87
N TYR A 36 -5.48 -15.21 2.24
CA TYR A 36 -4.53 -14.11 2.36
C TYR A 36 -5.10 -12.80 1.79
N GLN A 37 -5.78 -12.83 0.64
CA GLN A 37 -6.43 -11.65 0.06
C GLN A 37 -7.53 -11.10 0.97
N ASP A 38 -8.36 -11.98 1.54
CA ASP A 38 -9.45 -11.59 2.44
C ASP A 38 -8.90 -11.00 3.75
N LEU A 39 -7.87 -11.62 4.34
CA LEU A 39 -7.19 -11.10 5.53
C LEU A 39 -6.63 -9.69 5.28
N ARG A 40 -5.96 -9.52 4.14
CA ARG A 40 -5.40 -8.23 3.72
C ARG A 40 -6.48 -7.16 3.57
N LYS A 41 -7.66 -7.53 3.04
CA LYS A 41 -8.80 -6.61 2.89
C LYS A 41 -9.32 -6.19 4.26
N LEU A 42 -9.51 -7.12 5.20
CA LEU A 42 -9.96 -6.81 6.56
C LEU A 42 -8.96 -5.93 7.31
N GLN A 43 -7.66 -6.20 7.18
CA GLN A 43 -6.61 -5.38 7.80
C GLN A 43 -6.64 -3.92 7.32
N ARG A 44 -6.93 -3.70 6.03
CA ARG A 44 -7.10 -2.35 5.47
C ARG A 44 -8.37 -1.67 5.98
N GLU A 45 -9.48 -2.40 5.99
CA GLU A 45 -10.75 -1.89 6.51
C GLU A 45 -10.63 -1.48 7.99
N LEU A 46 -9.96 -2.29 8.81
CA LEU A 46 -9.65 -1.93 10.19
C LEU A 46 -8.78 -0.66 10.28
N GLN A 47 -7.75 -0.54 9.43
CA GLN A 47 -6.91 0.66 9.39
C GLN A 47 -7.74 1.91 9.05
N ASP A 48 -8.61 1.82 8.05
CA ASP A 48 -9.49 2.92 7.65
C ASP A 48 -10.42 3.30 8.81
N LEU A 49 -11.12 2.33 9.42
CA LEU A 49 -12.00 2.57 10.57
C LEU A 49 -11.25 3.23 11.74
N LEU A 50 -10.02 2.81 12.02
CA LEU A 50 -9.18 3.43 13.04
C LEU A 50 -8.75 4.85 12.68
N GLN A 51 -8.51 5.14 11.40
CA GLN A 51 -8.27 6.50 10.94
C GLN A 51 -9.52 7.37 11.19
N TRP A 52 -10.70 6.91 10.77
CA TRP A 52 -11.96 7.62 11.03
C TRP A 52 -12.18 7.87 12.53
N ALA A 53 -11.93 6.87 13.37
CA ALA A 53 -12.04 7.02 14.82
C ALA A 53 -11.01 7.98 15.43
N ALA A 54 -9.79 8.04 14.87
CA ALA A 54 -8.77 8.98 15.30
C ALA A 54 -9.04 10.43 14.84
N GLU A 55 -9.76 10.61 13.73
CA GLU A 55 -10.15 11.92 13.19
C GLU A 55 -11.50 12.42 13.74
N ASP A 56 -12.34 11.53 14.30
CA ASP A 56 -13.63 11.90 14.89
C ASP A 56 -13.46 12.69 16.20
N GLN A 57 -13.94 13.92 16.20
CA GLN A 57 -13.86 14.83 17.35
C GLN A 57 -14.97 14.57 18.39
N ARG A 58 -15.88 13.62 18.12
CA ARG A 58 -16.98 13.22 19.02
C ARG A 58 -16.53 12.04 19.88
N GLY A 59 -16.16 12.32 21.14
CA GLY A 59 -15.74 11.28 22.10
C GLY A 59 -14.26 11.38 22.49
N ARG A 60 -13.88 12.50 23.10
CA ARG A 60 -12.48 12.86 23.41
C ARG A 60 -11.78 12.01 24.46
N GLU A 61 -12.47 11.09 25.14
CA GLU A 61 -11.86 10.31 26.22
C GLU A 61 -10.80 9.33 25.70
N ASP A 62 -10.99 8.78 24.50
CA ASP A 62 -10.14 7.73 23.93
C ASP A 62 -9.38 8.14 22.65
N GLU A 63 -9.46 9.40 22.22
CA GLU A 63 -8.82 9.93 20.99
C GLU A 63 -7.33 9.54 20.88
N LYS A 64 -6.58 9.70 21.98
CA LYS A 64 -5.15 9.33 22.03
C LYS A 64 -4.93 7.83 21.86
N LYS A 65 -5.84 6.99 22.38
CA LYS A 65 -5.76 5.53 22.27
C LYS A 65 -6.08 5.07 20.84
N PHE A 66 -7.10 5.65 20.21
CA PHE A 66 -7.40 5.39 18.80
C PHE A 66 -6.25 5.81 17.89
N THR A 67 -5.66 6.99 18.14
CA THR A 67 -4.49 7.47 17.39
C THR A 67 -3.29 6.52 17.54
N ALA A 68 -3.03 6.01 18.74
CA ALA A 68 -1.94 5.07 18.99
C ALA A 68 -2.20 3.73 18.27
N LEU A 69 -3.42 3.20 18.35
CA LEU A 69 -3.80 1.95 17.69
C LEU A 69 -3.77 2.07 16.16
N TYR A 70 -4.24 3.19 15.61
CA TYR A 70 -4.12 3.51 14.19
C TYR A 70 -2.67 3.46 13.73
N ARG A 71 -1.76 4.15 14.44
CA ARG A 71 -0.32 4.13 14.12
C ARG A 71 0.27 2.72 14.14
N GLN A 72 -0.12 1.90 15.12
CA GLN A 72 0.34 0.53 15.24
C GLN A 72 -0.12 -0.34 14.06
N VAL A 73 -1.41 -0.28 13.72
CA VAL A 73 -1.97 -1.04 12.59
C VAL A 73 -1.41 -0.56 11.25
N ALA A 74 -1.30 0.76 11.05
CA ALA A 74 -0.67 1.32 9.86
C ALA A 74 0.80 0.90 9.71
N GLY A 75 1.52 0.79 10.83
CA GLY A 75 2.89 0.25 10.87
C GLY A 75 2.96 -1.23 10.45
N TRP A 76 2.03 -2.07 10.92
CA TRP A 76 1.95 -3.48 10.48
C TRP A 76 1.64 -3.62 8.99
N ASN A 77 0.78 -2.74 8.47
CA ASN A 77 0.40 -2.73 7.06
C ASN A 77 1.45 -2.06 6.15
N ALA A 78 2.53 -1.50 6.71
CA ALA A 78 3.55 -0.78 5.96
C ALA A 78 4.25 -1.65 4.91
N SER A 79 4.60 -2.90 5.23
CA SER A 79 5.22 -3.83 4.28
C SER A 79 4.32 -4.11 3.07
N GLU A 80 3.02 -4.26 3.31
CA GLU A 80 2.03 -4.45 2.25
C GLU A 80 1.86 -3.23 1.36
N LEU A 81 1.90 -2.03 1.96
CA LEU A 81 1.87 -0.77 1.22
C LEU A 81 3.13 -0.62 0.36
N MET A 82 4.31 -0.94 0.92
CA MET A 82 5.59 -0.92 0.21
C MET A 82 5.55 -1.80 -1.06
N GLU A 83 5.13 -3.06 -0.93
CA GLU A 83 5.02 -3.97 -2.07
C GLU A 83 3.93 -3.54 -3.06
N SER A 84 2.82 -2.98 -2.56
CA SER A 84 1.79 -2.40 -3.42
C SER A 84 2.34 -1.23 -4.24
N LEU A 85 3.12 -0.33 -3.65
CA LEU A 85 3.72 0.82 -4.30
C LEU A 85 4.73 0.41 -5.38
N LYS A 86 5.57 -0.59 -5.10
CA LYS A 86 6.49 -1.15 -6.10
C LYS A 86 5.74 -1.67 -7.33
N ARG A 87 4.68 -2.46 -7.11
CA ARG A 87 3.81 -2.95 -8.20
C ARG A 87 3.12 -1.81 -8.95
N THR A 88 2.63 -0.79 -8.24
CA THR A 88 2.04 0.41 -8.85
C THR A 88 3.05 1.12 -9.75
N GLY A 89 4.27 1.38 -9.27
CA GLY A 89 5.34 1.98 -10.06
C GLY A 89 5.66 1.18 -11.31
N PHE A 90 5.80 -0.14 -11.17
CA PHE A 90 6.06 -1.05 -12.30
C PHE A 90 4.92 -1.07 -13.32
N ALA A 91 3.66 -1.07 -12.88
CA ALA A 91 2.51 -1.05 -13.77
C ALA A 91 2.45 0.26 -14.58
N LEU A 92 2.69 1.40 -13.92
CA LEU A 92 2.67 2.73 -14.54
C LEU A 92 3.83 2.97 -15.49
N LYS A 93 4.92 2.22 -15.36
CA LYS A 93 6.06 2.25 -16.29
C LYS A 93 5.66 2.02 -17.75
N LYS A 94 4.58 1.27 -18.01
CA LYS A 94 4.06 1.00 -19.35
C LYS A 94 3.40 2.22 -20.00
N ASP A 95 3.04 3.22 -19.22
CA ASP A 95 2.53 4.50 -19.70
C ASP A 95 3.70 5.42 -20.07
N ARG A 96 3.86 5.68 -21.38
CA ARG A 96 5.02 6.43 -21.90
C ARG A 96 5.09 7.86 -21.36
N ASP A 97 3.97 8.55 -21.23
CA ASP A 97 3.96 9.94 -20.76
C ASP A 97 4.43 10.03 -19.31
N LEU A 98 3.96 9.11 -18.47
CA LEU A 98 4.43 9.00 -17.09
C LEU A 98 5.89 8.57 -17.04
N LYS A 99 6.28 7.53 -17.78
CA LYS A 99 7.64 7.02 -17.79
C LYS A 99 8.66 8.09 -18.18
N ASP A 100 8.42 8.81 -19.27
CA ASP A 100 9.31 9.88 -19.74
C ASP A 100 9.38 11.05 -18.75
N ALA A 101 8.27 11.37 -18.07
CA ALA A 101 8.27 12.39 -17.03
C ALA A 101 9.07 11.97 -15.79
N PHE A 102 8.93 10.71 -15.36
CA PHE A 102 9.70 10.14 -14.26
C PHE A 102 11.17 9.95 -14.62
N ASP A 103 11.54 9.59 -15.85
CA ASP A 103 12.94 9.50 -16.25
C ASP A 103 13.65 10.86 -16.20
N ARG A 104 12.95 11.92 -16.61
CA ARG A 104 13.49 13.29 -16.59
C ARG A 104 13.68 13.85 -15.18
N GLN A 105 12.79 13.50 -14.24
CA GLN A 105 12.75 14.11 -12.91
C GLN A 105 13.11 13.14 -11.77
N GLY A 106 13.25 11.86 -12.07
CA GLY A 106 13.31 10.77 -11.09
C GLY A 106 14.46 10.90 -10.12
N TYR A 107 15.66 11.21 -10.60
CA TYR A 107 16.83 11.44 -9.74
C TYR A 107 16.64 12.62 -8.79
N ARG A 108 16.04 13.72 -9.26
CA ARG A 108 15.71 14.86 -8.39
C ARG A 108 14.70 14.45 -7.32
N ILE A 109 13.68 13.67 -7.68
CA ILE A 109 12.68 13.18 -6.74
C ILE A 109 13.33 12.25 -5.72
N LEU A 110 14.24 11.35 -6.13
CA LEU A 110 15.00 10.48 -5.23
C LEU A 110 15.81 11.28 -4.21
N GLU A 111 16.45 12.38 -4.61
CA GLU A 111 17.18 13.25 -3.68
C GLU A 111 16.25 13.95 -2.68
N LEU A 112 15.09 14.42 -3.13
CA LEU A 112 14.08 15.00 -2.24
C LEU A 112 13.55 13.96 -1.24
N VAL A 113 13.34 12.71 -1.68
CA VAL A 113 12.96 11.58 -0.82
C VAL A 113 14.06 11.33 0.21
N ARG A 114 15.32 11.20 -0.23
CA ARG A 114 16.48 10.99 0.66
C ARG A 114 16.57 12.08 1.74
N ALA A 115 16.33 13.32 1.36
CA ALA A 115 16.31 14.49 2.26
C ALA A 115 15.06 14.58 3.16
N GLY A 116 14.07 13.70 3.00
CA GLY A 116 12.84 13.71 3.79
C GLY A 116 11.89 14.86 3.47
N LYS A 117 12.02 15.48 2.28
CA LYS A 117 11.23 16.64 1.87
C LYS A 117 9.83 16.25 1.40
N ARG A 118 9.01 15.69 2.31
CA ARG A 118 7.71 15.06 2.01
C ARG A 118 6.81 15.91 1.11
N ASP A 119 6.62 17.19 1.47
CA ASP A 119 5.76 18.10 0.70
C ASP A 119 6.32 18.39 -0.70
N GLU A 120 7.64 18.60 -0.81
CA GLU A 120 8.29 18.84 -2.10
C GLU A 120 8.23 17.60 -3.00
N VAL A 121 8.38 16.40 -2.43
CA VAL A 121 8.20 15.13 -3.13
C VAL A 121 6.75 14.97 -3.58
N PHE A 122 5.77 15.24 -2.70
CA PHE A 122 4.35 15.18 -3.05
C PHE A 122 4.06 16.07 -4.26
N HIS A 123 4.47 17.34 -4.21
CA HIS A 123 4.26 18.26 -5.32
C HIS A 123 5.00 17.87 -6.60
N ALA A 124 6.20 17.29 -6.51
CA ALA A 124 6.93 16.82 -7.68
C ALA A 124 6.20 15.65 -8.36
N VAL A 125 5.80 14.64 -7.58
CA VAL A 125 5.11 13.45 -8.07
C VAL A 125 3.70 13.83 -8.57
N PHE A 126 2.93 14.59 -7.79
CA PHE A 126 1.56 15.00 -8.16
C PHE A 126 1.52 15.77 -9.49
N ARG A 127 2.46 16.70 -9.71
CA ARG A 127 2.55 17.46 -10.96
C ARG A 127 2.79 16.57 -12.19
N ILE A 128 3.53 15.47 -12.04
CA ILE A 128 3.73 14.50 -13.14
C ILE A 128 2.39 13.90 -13.55
N PHE A 129 1.60 13.40 -12.60
CA PHE A 129 0.28 12.82 -12.87
C PHE A 129 -0.69 13.84 -13.48
N VAL A 130 -0.77 15.05 -12.91
CA VAL A 130 -1.63 16.12 -13.43
C VAL A 130 -1.24 16.50 -14.87
N SER A 131 0.06 16.62 -15.14
CA SER A 131 0.55 16.98 -16.48
C SER A 131 0.26 15.89 -17.52
N ALA A 132 0.33 14.62 -17.09
CA ALA A 132 -0.04 13.48 -17.92
C ALA A 132 -1.56 13.23 -17.99
N LYS A 133 -2.38 14.06 -17.33
CA LYS A 133 -3.85 13.89 -17.19
C LYS A 133 -4.24 12.51 -16.65
N LYS A 134 -3.48 12.02 -15.67
CA LYS A 134 -3.70 10.73 -15.00
C LYS A 134 -4.18 10.94 -13.57
N GLU A 135 -5.01 10.03 -13.11
CA GLU A 135 -5.40 9.98 -11.70
C GLU A 135 -4.18 9.72 -10.81
N PHE A 136 -4.18 10.34 -9.63
CA PHE A 136 -3.13 10.12 -8.65
C PHE A 136 -3.41 8.82 -7.87
N PRO A 137 -2.50 7.83 -7.89
CA PRO A 137 -2.74 6.53 -7.26
C PRO A 137 -3.05 6.63 -5.76
N SER A 138 -4.09 5.94 -5.31
CA SER A 138 -4.49 5.93 -3.89
C SER A 138 -3.40 5.38 -2.95
N GLN A 139 -2.57 4.45 -3.45
CA GLN A 139 -1.41 3.95 -2.69
C GLN A 139 -0.39 5.06 -2.42
N LEU A 140 -0.20 5.99 -3.38
CA LEU A 140 0.67 7.15 -3.14
C LEU A 140 0.01 8.10 -2.15
N VAL A 141 -1.31 8.33 -2.22
CA VAL A 141 -2.04 9.13 -1.21
C VAL A 141 -1.78 8.60 0.19
N GLU A 142 -1.91 7.29 0.39
CA GLU A 142 -1.60 6.65 1.67
C GLU A 142 -0.15 6.91 2.11
N ALA A 143 0.81 6.69 1.22
CA ALA A 143 2.24 6.85 1.50
C ALA A 143 2.64 8.25 1.99
N PHE A 144 1.86 9.29 1.62
CA PHE A 144 2.11 10.67 2.04
C PHE A 144 1.43 11.04 3.37
N LYS A 145 0.58 10.19 3.96
CA LYS A 145 -0.09 10.51 5.22
C LYS A 145 0.91 10.79 6.35
N PRO A 146 0.67 11.79 7.20
CA PRO A 146 1.59 12.20 8.27
C PRO A 146 1.71 11.18 9.41
N VAL A 147 0.86 10.14 9.42
CA VAL A 147 0.95 9.02 10.38
C VAL A 147 2.27 8.26 10.29
N TYR A 148 2.87 8.22 9.09
CA TYR A 148 4.09 7.47 8.83
C TYR A 148 5.33 8.28 9.19
N SER A 149 6.31 7.63 9.82
CA SER A 149 7.63 8.23 10.08
C SER A 149 8.34 8.57 8.76
N ASP A 150 9.37 9.41 8.85
CA ASP A 150 10.14 9.80 7.68
C ASP A 150 10.91 8.63 7.06
N GLU A 151 11.31 7.65 7.87
CA GLU A 151 11.92 6.40 7.38
C GLU A 151 10.92 5.58 6.55
N LEU A 152 9.69 5.40 7.05
CA LEU A 152 8.65 4.68 6.31
C LEU A 152 8.25 5.40 5.03
N PHE A 153 8.07 6.72 5.12
CA PHE A 153 7.86 7.58 3.95
C PHE A 153 8.96 7.35 2.89
N LYS A 154 10.23 7.39 3.29
CA LYS A 154 11.37 7.15 2.38
C LYS A 154 11.29 5.77 1.73
N VAL A 155 11.07 4.73 2.53
CA VAL A 155 10.95 3.35 2.04
C VAL A 155 9.81 3.21 1.03
N PHE A 156 8.64 3.78 1.32
CA PHE A 156 7.49 3.77 0.42
C PHE A 156 7.82 4.40 -0.93
N LEU A 157 8.41 5.60 -0.91
CA LEU A 157 8.71 6.33 -2.13
C LEU A 157 9.87 5.70 -2.91
N PHE A 158 10.89 5.15 -2.25
CA PHE A 158 11.93 4.38 -2.93
C PHE A 158 11.36 3.12 -3.58
N SER A 159 10.44 2.42 -2.92
CA SER A 159 9.79 1.24 -3.49
C SER A 159 8.97 1.59 -4.73
N PHE A 160 8.17 2.66 -4.69
CA PHE A 160 7.46 3.17 -5.88
C PHE A 160 8.43 3.56 -7.01
N LEU A 161 9.42 4.40 -6.70
CA LEU A 161 10.37 4.93 -7.68
C LEU A 161 11.21 3.83 -8.31
N SER A 162 11.61 2.80 -7.56
CA SER A 162 12.34 1.65 -8.11
C SER A 162 11.51 0.88 -9.15
N GLY A 163 10.20 0.79 -8.96
CA GLY A 163 9.30 0.14 -9.92
C GLY A 163 9.17 0.92 -11.22
N ILE A 164 9.05 2.25 -11.16
CA ILE A 164 8.83 3.08 -12.37
C ILE A 164 10.12 3.46 -13.09
N LEU A 165 11.22 3.64 -12.37
CA LEU A 165 12.54 3.99 -12.93
C LEU A 165 13.38 2.77 -13.34
N GLY A 166 13.03 1.57 -12.85
CA GLY A 166 13.75 0.34 -13.19
C GLY A 166 13.75 0.02 -14.69
N LYS A 167 14.75 -0.72 -15.17
CA LYS A 167 14.83 -1.20 -16.57
C LYS A 167 13.79 -2.27 -16.87
N GLU A 168 13.40 -2.43 -18.14
CA GLU A 168 12.45 -3.48 -18.53
C GLU A 168 13.09 -4.85 -18.29
N GLU A 169 12.34 -5.79 -17.70
CA GLU A 169 12.85 -7.15 -17.44
C GLU A 169 13.32 -7.84 -18.73
N SER A 170 12.79 -7.46 -19.89
CA SER A 170 13.23 -7.89 -21.21
C SER A 170 14.70 -7.55 -21.55
N GLU A 171 15.31 -6.55 -20.90
CA GLU A 171 16.72 -6.21 -21.12
C GLU A 171 17.70 -7.02 -20.25
N LEU A 172 17.20 -7.74 -19.24
CA LEU A 172 18.03 -8.55 -18.34
C LEU A 172 18.22 -9.99 -18.84
N GLU A 173 17.36 -10.48 -19.73
CA GLU A 173 17.50 -11.81 -20.35
C GLU A 173 18.39 -11.82 -21.61
N THR A 174 18.94 -10.66 -22.03
CA THR A 174 19.79 -10.54 -23.24
C THR A 174 21.24 -10.12 -22.96
N LYS A 175 21.75 -10.29 -21.73
CA LYS A 175 23.17 -10.09 -21.42
C LYS A 175 23.83 -11.32 -20.82
#